data_AF-A0AB34QUK8-F1
#
_entry.id   AF-A0AB34QUK8-F1
#
_cell.length_a   1.000
_cell.length_b   1.000
_cell.length_c   1.000
_cell.angle_alpha   90.00
_cell.angle_beta   90.00
_cell.angle_gamma   90.00
#
_symmetry.space_group_name_H-M   'P 1'
#
loop_
_entity.id
_entity.type
_entity.pdbx_description
1 polymer ?
#
loop_
_entity_poly.entity_id
_entity_poly.type
_entity_poly.pdbx_seq_one_letter_code
_entity_poly.pdbx_strand_id
1 'polypeptide(L)' 'MIAFWFYIESLQYLSPKESSLIGSVEPLAAVVTTVFWLKEPFGFFQWAGTACIVYMILFMALYQPKK' A
#
# COMPACT_ATOMS: atom_id res chain seq x y z
N MET A 1 3.76 -1.81 -19.48
CA MET A 1 4.09 -0.36 -19.49
C MET A 1 2.89 0.53 -19.25
N ILE A 2 1.71 0.27 -19.83
CA ILE A 2 0.52 1.12 -19.67
C ILE A 2 0.03 1.21 -18.21
N ALA A 3 -0.01 0.10 -17.47
CA ALA A 3 -0.41 0.10 -16.05
C ALA A 3 0.53 0.94 -15.17
N PHE A 4 1.84 0.90 -15.45
CA PHE A 4 2.83 1.73 -14.77
C PHE A 4 2.70 3.20 -15.15
N TRP A 5 2.39 3.51 -16.41
CA TRP A 5 2.14 4.89 -16.84
C TRP A 5 0.90 5.46 -16.13
N PHE A 6 -0.23 4.75 -16.11
CA PHE A 6 -1.42 5.20 -15.36
C PHE A 6 -1.15 5.40 -13.87
N TYR A 7 -0.30 4.55 -13.27
CA TYR A 7 0.15 4.75 -11.89
C TYR A 7 0.88 6.07 -11.72
N ILE A 8 1.96 6.32 -12.49
CA ILE A 8 2.73 7.57 -12.39
C ILE A 8 1.88 8.80 -12.71
N GLU A 9 1.02 8.72 -13.72
CA GLU A 9 0.09 9.80 -14.07
C GLU A 9 -0.87 10.09 -12.90
N SER A 10 -1.43 9.07 -12.25
CA SER A 10 -2.30 9.25 -11.07
C SER A 10 -1.58 9.90 -9.88
N LEU A 11 -0.28 9.64 -9.70
CA LEU A 11 0.53 10.21 -8.62
C LEU A 11 0.80 11.71 -8.81
N GLN A 12 0.72 12.23 -10.03
CA GLN A 12 0.92 13.66 -10.32
C GLN A 12 -0.28 14.53 -9.93
N TYR A 13 -1.48 13.94 -9.88
CA TYR A 13 -2.70 14.63 -9.45
C TYR A 13 -2.98 14.50 -7.95
N LEU A 14 -2.29 13.58 -7.26
CA LEU A 14 -2.41 13.36 -5.83
C LEU A 14 -1.40 14.19 -5.04
N SER A 15 -1.82 14.65 -3.86
CA SER A 15 -0.91 15.28 -2.89
C SER A 15 0.25 14.32 -2.56
N PRO A 16 1.48 14.80 -2.30
CA PRO A 16 2.63 13.95 -1.93
C PRO A 16 2.33 12.93 -0.82
N LYS A 17 1.36 13.25 0.06
CA LYS A 17 0.89 12.36 1.13
C LYS A 17 0.01 11.21 0.62
N GLU A 18 -0.89 11.49 -0.31
CA GLU A 18 -1.77 10.47 -0.89
C GLU A 18 -0.96 9.56 -1.83
N SER A 19 -0.03 10.13 -2.59
CA SER A 19 0.92 9.38 -3.40
C SER A 19 1.80 8.45 -2.54
N SER A 20 2.23 8.91 -1.36
CA SER A 20 2.93 8.06 -0.38
C SER A 20 2.05 6.94 0.18
N LEU A 21 0.76 7.20 0.40
CA LEU A 21 -0.21 6.21 0.85
C LEU A 21 -0.43 5.13 -0.22
N ILE A 22 -0.63 5.56 -1.47
CA ILE A 22 -0.80 4.68 -2.64
C ILE A 22 0.45 3.84 -2.89
N GLY A 23 1.65 4.41 -2.75
CA GLY A 23 2.90 3.63 -2.81
C GLY A 23 3.04 2.60 -1.69
N SER A 24 2.49 2.87 -0.50
CA SER A 24 2.46 1.91 0.60
C SER A 24 1.47 0.75 0.38
N VAL A 25 0.57 0.86 -0.61
CA VAL A 25 -0.33 -0.22 -1.02
C VAL A 25 0.39 -1.26 -1.89
N GLU A 26 1.49 -0.91 -2.57
CA GLU A 26 2.28 -1.87 -3.38
C GLU A 26 2.75 -3.11 -2.59
N PRO A 27 3.42 -3.00 -1.42
CA PRO A 27 3.82 -4.17 -0.64
C PRO A 27 2.62 -4.97 -0.12
N LEU A 28 1.48 -4.31 0.15
CA LEU A 28 0.24 -4.98 0.56
C LEU A 28 -0.37 -5.78 -0.60
N ALA A 29 -0.40 -5.22 -1.81
CA ALA A 29 -0.88 -5.90 -3.01
C ALA A 29 0.02 -7.07 -3.40
N ALA A 30 1.34 -6.94 -3.21
CA ALA A 30 2.28 -8.04 -3.39
C ALA A 30 1.97 -9.20 -2.45
N VAL A 31 1.76 -8.91 -1.16
CA VAL A 31 1.33 -9.88 -0.14
C VAL A 31 0.01 -10.58 -0.51
N VAL A 32 -1.00 -9.83 -0.94
CA VAL A 32 -2.29 -10.42 -1.36
C VAL A 32 -2.07 -11.32 -2.58
N THR A 33 -1.26 -10.89 -3.53
CA THR A 33 -0.97 -11.67 -4.74
C THR A 33 -0.22 -12.96 -4.41
N THR A 34 0.76 -12.95 -3.50
CA THR A 34 1.48 -14.17 -3.12
C THR A 34 0.58 -15.18 -2.40
N VAL A 35 -0.34 -14.71 -1.56
CA VAL A 35 -1.29 -15.59 -0.86
C VAL A 35 -2.34 -16.17 -1.81
N PHE A 36 -3.00 -15.32 -2.60
CA PHE A 36 -4.10 -15.76 -3.46
C PHE A 36 -3.63 -16.50 -4.71
N TRP A 37 -2.52 -16.06 -5.31
CA TRP A 37 -2.03 -16.64 -6.56
C TRP A 37 -1.03 -17.77 -6.33
N LEU A 38 -0.03 -17.54 -5.46
CA LEU A 38 1.07 -18.47 -5.24
C LEU A 38 0.76 -19.51 -4.15
N LYS A 39 -0.35 -19.34 -3.40
CA LYS A 39 -0.74 -20.19 -2.26
C LYS A 39 0.39 -20.38 -1.25
N GLU A 40 1.24 -19.36 -1.13
CA GLU A 40 2.37 -19.36 -0.21
C GLU A 40 1.83 -19.32 1.23
N PRO A 41 2.31 -20.19 2.13
CA PRO A 41 1.78 -20.29 3.48
C PRO A 41 2.05 -18.99 4.24
N PHE A 42 1.00 -18.22 4.50
CA PHE A 42 1.14 -16.91 5.12
C PHE A 42 1.55 -17.04 6.59
N GLY A 43 2.83 -16.79 6.85
CA GLY A 43 3.45 -16.95 8.16
C GLY A 43 3.10 -15.83 9.14
N PHE A 44 3.41 -16.07 10.42
CA PHE A 44 3.13 -15.12 11.50
C PHE A 44 3.85 -13.77 11.30
N PHE A 45 5.09 -13.80 10.78
CA PHE A 45 5.86 -12.60 10.46
C PHE A 45 5.25 -11.78 9.32
N GLN A 46 4.60 -12.42 8.33
CA GLN A 46 3.94 -11.70 7.25
C GLN A 46 2.66 -11.01 7.74
N TRP A 47 1.92 -11.64 8.65
CA TRP A 47 0.81 -10.98 9.34
C TRP A 47 1.26 -9.77 10.17
N ALA A 48 2.36 -9.90 10.91
CA ALA A 48 2.91 -8.78 11.69
C ALA A 48 3.37 -7.62 10.79
N GLY A 49 4.06 -7.93 9.68
CA GLY A 49 4.46 -6.92 8.68
C GLY A 49 3.26 -6.24 8.03
N THR A 50 2.24 -7.02 7.66
CA THR A 50 0.99 -6.50 7.07
C THR A 50 0.27 -5.58 8.05
N ALA A 51 0.15 -5.99 9.32
CA ALA A 51 -0.46 -5.17 10.37
C ALA A 51 0.31 -3.85 10.57
N CYS A 52 1.65 -3.88 10.51
CA CYS A 52 2.48 -2.68 10.61
C CYS A 52 2.25 -1.70 9.45
N ILE A 53 2.16 -2.21 8.21
CA ILE A 53 1.88 -1.39 7.01
C ILE A 53 0.48 -0.77 7.12
N VAL A 54 -0.54 -1.57 7.46
CA VAL A 54 -1.91 -1.08 7.63
C VAL A 54 -1.99 -0.04 8.76
N TYR A 55 -1.28 -0.26 9.86
CA TYR A 55 -1.21 0.70 10.96
C TYR A 55 -0.62 2.04 10.50
N MET A 56 0.50 2.03 9.76
CA MET A 56 1.11 3.23 9.22
C MET A 56 0.17 3.99 8.26
N ILE A 57 -0.52 3.26 7.37
CA ILE A 57 -1.51 3.83 6.43
C ILE A 57 -2.65 4.49 7.20
N LEU A 58 -3.23 3.81 8.20
CA LEU A 58 -4.32 4.35 9.01
C LEU A 58 -3.87 5.54 9.84
N PHE A 59 -2.66 5.49 10.42
CA PHE A 59 -2.08 6.61 11.15
C PHE A 59 -1.92 7.82 10.23
N MET A 60 -1.34 7.65 9.04
CA MET A 60 -1.22 8.74 8.08
C MET A 60 -2.57 9.27 7.60
N ALA A 61 -3.56 8.40 7.38
CA ALA A 61 -4.88 8.79 6.89
C ALA A 61 -5.71 9.54 7.95
N LEU A 62 -5.67 9.10 9.21
CA LEU A 62 -6.50 9.64 10.30
C LEU A 62 -5.86 10.84 11.01
N TYR A 63 -4.53 10.86 11.17
CA TYR A 63 -3.81 11.94 11.85
C TYR A 63 -3.51 13.12 10.90
N GLN A 64 -4.41 13.41 9.97
CA GLN A 64 -4.33 14.62 9.17
C GLN A 64 -4.96 15.79 9.95
N PRO A 65 -4.16 16.77 10.42
CA PRO A 65 -4.72 18.09 10.70
C PRO A 65 -5.27 18.62 9.38
N LYS A 66 -6.61 18.74 9.31
CA LYS A 66 -7.30 19.50 8.25
C LYS A 66 -6.62 20.87 8.18
N LYS A 67 -5.94 21.14 7.07
CA LYS A 67 -5.73 22.53 6.64
C LYS A 67 -7.01 22.99 5.97
#